data_AF-A0A2M7UCL6-F1
#
_entry.id   AF-A0A2M7UCL6-F1
#
_cell.length_a   1.000
_cell.length_b   1.000
_cell.length_c   1.000
_cell.angle_alpha   90.00
_cell.angle_beta   90.00
_cell.angle_gamma   90.00
#
_symmetry.space_group_name_H-M   'P 1'
#
loop_
_entity.id
_entity.type
_entity.pdbx_description
1 polymer ?
#
loop_
_entity_poly.entity_id
_entity_poly.type
_entity_poly.pdbx_seq_one_letter_code
_entity_poly.pdbx_strand_id
1 'polypeptide(L)'
;MSAFPQNGQVLTEKSSPDAGFPYARSKREGEVLCRKYSEYFPISIVRFAAVFSDWCEYGPLYMFIKSWLSHRWNHRILAGRGDSAVTYIHIHCLVKLLERIL
;
A
#
# COMPACT_ATOMS: atom_id res chain seq x y z
N MET A 1 2.75 0.71 18.44
CA MET A 1 3.71 0.89 17.33
C MET A 1 3.53 -0.30 16.42
N SER A 2 3.25 -0.08 15.14
CA SER A 2 3.16 -1.18 14.18
C SER A 2 4.54 -1.83 14.07
N ALA A 3 4.64 -3.14 14.32
CA ALA A 3 5.91 -3.85 14.23
C ALA A 3 6.25 -4.03 12.75
N PHE A 4 7.09 -3.15 12.20
CA PHE A 4 7.66 -3.39 10.88
C PHE A 4 8.39 -4.74 10.87
N PRO A 5 8.28 -5.51 9.79
CA PRO A 5 9.00 -6.77 9.68
C PRO A 5 10.51 -6.52 9.81
N GLN A 6 11.22 -7.48 10.40
CA GLN A 6 12.69 -7.41 10.40
C GLN A 6 13.22 -7.49 8.97
N ASN A 7 14.47 -7.08 8.78
CA ASN A 7 15.09 -7.10 7.46
C ASN A 7 15.04 -8.54 6.86
N GLY A 8 14.56 -8.65 5.62
CA GLY A 8 14.34 -9.93 4.93
C GLY A 8 13.02 -10.66 5.24
N GLN A 9 12.22 -10.17 6.19
CA GLN A 9 10.88 -10.73 6.45
C GLN A 9 9.81 -10.05 5.59
N VAL A 10 8.83 -10.85 5.16
CA VAL A 10 7.70 -10.38 4.36
C VAL A 10 6.42 -10.38 5.19
N LEU A 11 5.56 -9.40 4.94
CA LEU A 11 4.20 -9.41 5.48
C LEU A 11 3.36 -10.46 4.75
N THR A 12 2.45 -11.08 5.48
CA THR A 12 1.47 -12.02 4.95
C THR A 12 0.07 -11.59 5.38
N GLU A 13 -0.97 -12.26 4.89
CA GLU A 13 -2.35 -12.02 5.28
C GLU A 13 -2.60 -12.29 6.77
N LYS A 14 -1.75 -13.12 7.40
CA LYS A 14 -1.77 -13.42 8.83
C LYS A 14 -1.12 -12.31 9.69
N SER A 15 -0.38 -11.39 9.07
CA SER A 15 0.21 -10.26 9.77
C SER A 15 -0.89 -9.32 10.29
N SER A 16 -0.72 -8.84 11.52
CA SER A 16 -1.70 -7.96 12.17
C SER A 16 -1.76 -6.60 11.46
N PRO A 17 -2.96 -6.10 11.07
CA PRO A 17 -3.11 -4.78 10.49
C PRO A 17 -3.15 -3.71 11.59
N ASP A 18 -2.06 -3.50 12.33
CA ASP A 18 -1.99 -2.76 13.60
C ASP A 18 -1.73 -1.25 13.49
N ALA A 19 -1.72 -0.70 12.27
CA ALA A 19 -1.56 0.74 12.03
C ALA A 19 -2.64 1.58 12.74
N GLY A 20 -2.20 2.64 13.42
CA GLY A 20 -3.05 3.43 14.33
C GLY A 20 -3.76 4.64 13.73
N PHE A 21 -3.42 5.05 12.50
CA PHE A 21 -3.98 6.25 11.89
C PHE A 21 -5.43 6.04 11.39
N PRO A 22 -6.27 7.09 11.31
CA PRO A 22 -7.71 6.95 11.05
C PRO A 22 -8.07 6.16 9.80
N TYR A 23 -7.36 6.37 8.69
CA TYR A 23 -7.58 5.62 7.45
C TYR A 23 -7.36 4.10 7.65
N ALA A 24 -6.25 3.70 8.27
CA ALA A 24 -5.97 2.29 8.54
C ALA A 24 -7.01 1.65 9.46
N ARG A 25 -7.44 2.38 10.49
CA ARG A 25 -8.54 1.92 11.37
C ARG A 25 -9.82 1.69 10.58
N SER A 26 -10.21 2.63 9.71
CA SER A 26 -11.42 2.49 8.89
C SER A 26 -11.40 1.24 8.01
N LYS A 27 -10.24 0.90 7.43
CA LYS A 27 -10.09 -0.29 6.59
C LYS A 27 -10.13 -1.57 7.40
N ARG A 28 -9.51 -1.58 8.60
CA ARG A 28 -9.60 -2.72 9.52
C ARG A 28 -11.04 -3.01 9.93
N GLU A 29 -11.80 -2.00 10.32
CA GLU A 29 -13.23 -2.17 10.66
C GLU A 29 -14.05 -2.63 9.46
N GLY A 30 -13.72 -2.15 8.26
CA GLY A 30 -14.30 -2.64 7.01
C GLY A 30 -14.11 -4.15 6.81
N GLU A 31 -12.93 -4.69 7.13
CA GLU A 31 -12.70 -6.14 7.07
C GLU A 31 -13.56 -6.90 8.08
N VAL A 32 -13.77 -6.35 9.29
CA VAL A 32 -14.65 -6.96 10.30
C VAL A 32 -16.09 -7.01 9.78
N LEU A 33 -16.55 -5.94 9.16
CA LEU A 33 -17.87 -5.88 8.54
C LEU A 33 -18.02 -6.92 7.43
N CYS A 34 -17.05 -7.00 6.52
CA CYS A 34 -17.03 -8.00 5.45
C CYS A 34 -17.12 -9.43 6.00
N ARG A 35 -16.34 -9.76 7.03
CA ARG A 35 -16.40 -11.09 7.69
C ARG A 35 -17.75 -11.36 8.33
N LYS A 36 -18.39 -10.34 8.93
CA LYS A 36 -19.72 -10.49 9.54
C LYS A 36 -20.79 -10.89 8.51
N TYR A 37 -20.67 -10.41 7.27
CA TYR A 37 -21.65 -10.66 6.23
C TYR A 37 -21.21 -11.72 5.19
N SER A 38 -20.10 -12.41 5.40
CA SER A 38 -19.59 -13.41 4.45
C SER A 38 -20.44 -14.68 4.36
N GLU A 39 -21.36 -14.89 5.31
CA GLU A 39 -22.37 -15.94 5.22
C GLU A 39 -23.44 -15.62 4.16
N TYR A 40 -23.69 -14.33 3.91
CA TYR A 40 -24.74 -13.88 2.98
C TYR A 40 -24.21 -13.61 1.57
N PHE A 41 -22.92 -13.28 1.44
CA PHE A 41 -22.30 -12.93 0.17
C PHE A 41 -20.91 -13.57 0.04
N PRO A 42 -20.51 -14.06 -1.15
CA PRO A 42 -19.12 -14.42 -1.39
C PRO A 42 -18.25 -13.16 -1.37
N ILE A 43 -17.37 -13.05 -0.37
CA ILE A 43 -16.53 -11.87 -0.16
C ILE A 43 -15.06 -12.27 -0.16
N SER A 44 -14.26 -11.56 -0.98
CA SER A 44 -12.80 -11.62 -0.96
C SER A 44 -12.23 -10.27 -0.53
N ILE A 45 -11.30 -10.28 0.43
CA ILE A 45 -10.62 -9.08 0.91
C ILE A 45 -9.23 -9.03 0.29
N VAL A 46 -8.91 -7.95 -0.42
CA VAL A 46 -7.58 -7.75 -1.03
C VAL A 46 -6.94 -6.49 -0.43
N ARG A 47 -5.76 -6.65 0.18
CA ARG A 47 -4.98 -5.55 0.79
C ARG A 47 -3.95 -5.05 -0.21
N PHE A 48 -4.18 -3.87 -0.78
CA PHE A 48 -3.26 -3.32 -1.77
C PHE A 48 -1.99 -2.77 -1.13
N ALA A 49 -0.87 -2.97 -1.82
CA ALA A 49 0.36 -2.23 -1.60
C ALA A 49 0.22 -0.77 -2.12
N ALA A 50 1.31 -0.01 -2.17
CA ALA A 50 1.26 1.31 -2.81
C ALA A 50 1.08 1.14 -4.34
N VAL A 51 -0.16 1.30 -4.80
CA VAL A 51 -0.51 1.17 -6.22
C VAL A 51 -0.06 2.42 -6.96
N PHE A 52 0.61 2.25 -8.08
CA PHE A 52 0.98 3.35 -8.96
C PHE A 52 0.65 3.07 -10.42
N SER A 53 0.52 4.15 -11.19
CA SER A 53 0.25 4.14 -12.61
C SER A 53 0.97 5.32 -13.27
N ASP A 54 0.93 5.39 -14.60
CA ASP A 54 1.43 6.53 -15.36
C ASP A 54 0.73 7.84 -14.98
N TRP A 55 -0.49 7.75 -14.44
CA TRP A 55 -1.28 8.87 -13.92
C TRP A 55 -0.98 9.21 -12.45
N CYS A 56 0.00 8.54 -11.83
CA CYS A 56 0.56 8.90 -10.52
C CYS A 56 -0.43 8.87 -9.33
N GLU A 57 -1.12 7.73 -9.15
CA GLU A 57 -2.09 7.54 -8.06
C GLU A 57 -1.49 7.55 -6.65
N TYR A 58 -0.19 7.24 -6.49
CA TYR A 58 0.48 7.32 -5.19
C TYR A 58 1.25 8.64 -5.02
N GLY A 59 0.63 9.56 -4.29
CA GLY A 59 1.13 10.92 -4.06
C GLY A 59 2.61 11.01 -3.66
N PRO A 60 3.13 10.21 -2.72
CA PRO A 60 4.55 10.27 -2.35
C PRO A 60 5.49 9.91 -3.51
N LEU A 61 5.20 8.86 -4.27
CA LEU A 61 6.03 8.45 -5.42
C LEU A 61 6.01 9.52 -6.52
N TYR A 62 4.84 10.09 -6.80
CA TYR A 62 4.73 11.23 -7.73
C TYR A 62 5.62 12.39 -7.31
N MET A 63 5.59 12.77 -6.03
CA MET A 63 6.40 13.88 -5.52
C MET A 63 7.90 13.59 -5.61
N PHE A 64 8.33 12.34 -5.41
CA PHE A 64 9.72 11.94 -5.62
C PHE A 64 10.13 12.04 -7.09
N ILE A 65 9.36 11.42 -7.99
CA ILE A 65 9.62 11.48 -9.44
C ILE A 65 9.67 12.93 -9.93
N LYS A 66 8.68 13.74 -9.53
CA LYS A 66 8.63 15.17 -9.88
C LYS A 66 9.85 15.94 -9.38
N SER A 67 10.33 15.64 -8.18
CA SER A 67 11.51 16.30 -7.61
C SER A 67 12.77 15.89 -8.36
N TRP A 68 12.94 14.60 -8.65
CA TRP A 68 14.11 14.06 -9.35
C TRP A 68 14.22 14.51 -10.80
N LEU A 69 13.09 14.64 -11.50
CA LEU A 69 13.06 15.11 -12.89
C LEU A 69 13.10 16.65 -13.00
N SER A 70 13.14 17.37 -11.89
CA SER A 70 13.23 18.83 -11.90
C SER A 70 14.68 19.33 -12.03
N HIS A 71 14.84 20.59 -12.44
CA HIS A 71 16.14 21.30 -12.41
C HIS A 71 16.40 22.00 -11.07
N ARG A 72 15.71 21.63 -10.00
CA ARG A 72 15.90 22.24 -8.68
C ARG A 72 17.22 21.78 -8.07
N TRP A 73 17.82 22.62 -7.23
CA TRP A 73 19.09 22.31 -6.54
C TRP A 73 19.04 20.99 -5.75
N ASN A 74 17.86 20.61 -5.26
CA ASN A 74 17.64 19.42 -4.46
C ASN A 74 17.15 18.19 -5.26
N HIS A 75 17.21 18.21 -6.61
CA HIS A 75 16.73 17.12 -7.47
C HIS A 75 17.41 15.74 -7.27
N ARG A 76 18.44 15.66 -6.42
CA ARG A 76 19.16 14.41 -6.09
C ARG A 76 19.07 14.08 -4.60
N ILE A 77 18.21 14.80 -3.87
CA ILE A 77 18.07 14.68 -2.43
C ILE A 77 16.73 14.01 -2.13
N LEU A 78 16.76 12.94 -1.35
CA LEU A 78 15.58 12.32 -0.75
C LEU A 78 15.58 12.64 0.75
N ALA A 79 14.53 13.29 1.23
CA ALA A 79 14.40 13.60 2.66
C ALA A 79 14.15 12.33 3.48
N GLY A 80 14.84 12.20 4.61
CA GLY A 80 14.71 11.06 5.53
C GLY A 80 16.07 10.42 5.85
N ARG A 81 16.03 9.28 6.54
CA ARG A 81 17.22 8.50 6.92
C ARG A 81 17.50 7.31 6.00
N GLY A 82 16.59 6.99 5.08
CA GLY A 82 16.68 5.80 4.25
C GLY A 82 16.25 4.51 4.95
N ASP A 83 15.75 4.59 6.19
CA ASP A 83 15.39 3.43 7.02
C ASP A 83 14.00 2.83 6.69
N SER A 84 13.36 3.26 5.61
CA SER A 84 11.98 2.86 5.30
C SER A 84 11.84 2.48 3.84
N ALA A 85 11.16 1.36 3.61
CA ALA A 85 10.81 0.87 2.29
C ALA A 85 9.29 0.69 2.20
N VAL A 86 8.74 1.01 1.03
CA VAL A 86 7.33 0.79 0.70
C VAL A 86 7.27 -0.16 -0.49
N THR A 87 6.37 -1.14 -0.43
CA THR A 87 6.12 -2.03 -1.57
C THR A 87 5.22 -1.34 -2.58
N TYR A 88 5.61 -1.40 -3.85
CA TYR A 88 4.88 -0.80 -4.95
C TYR A 88 4.34 -1.87 -5.90
N ILE A 89 3.15 -1.64 -6.45
CA ILE A 89 2.57 -2.48 -7.50
C ILE A 89 2.00 -1.60 -8.62
N HIS A 90 2.30 -1.95 -9.87
CA HIS A 90 1.74 -1.24 -11.01
C HIS A 90 0.26 -1.58 -11.20
N ILE A 91 -0.58 -0.62 -11.57
CA ILE A 91 -2.02 -0.81 -11.75
C ILE A 91 -2.36 -1.95 -12.70
N HIS A 92 -1.65 -2.08 -13.83
CA HIS A 92 -1.84 -3.21 -14.76
C HIS A 92 -1.60 -4.58 -14.12
N CYS A 93 -0.66 -4.71 -13.19
CA CYS A 93 -0.44 -5.96 -12.46
C CYS A 93 -1.58 -6.22 -11.47
N LEU A 94 -2.06 -5.17 -10.82
CA LEU A 94 -3.19 -5.28 -9.90
C LEU A 94 -4.48 -5.69 -10.63
N VAL A 95 -4.77 -5.09 -11.80
CA VAL A 95 -5.94 -5.44 -12.60
C VAL A 95 -5.90 -6.91 -13.00
N LYS A 96 -4.77 -7.40 -13.53
CA LYS A 96 -4.58 -8.82 -13.85
C LYS A 96 -4.76 -9.74 -12.65
N LEU A 97 -4.34 -9.30 -11.45
CA LEU A 97 -4.56 -10.04 -10.22
C LEU A 97 -6.05 -10.11 -9.87
N LEU A 98 -6.76 -8.98 -9.94
CA LEU A 98 -8.20 -8.91 -9.64
C LEU A 98 -9.02 -9.76 -10.63
N GLU A 99 -8.70 -9.70 -11.93
CA GLU A 99 -9.30 -10.55 -12.98
C GLU A 99 -9.08 -12.04 -12.75
N ARG A 100 -8.08 -12.42 -11.96
CA ARG A 100 -7.80 -13.82 -11.62
C ARG A 100 -8.51 -14.28 -10.35
N ILE A 101 -8.84 -13.34 -9.45
CA ILE A 101 -9.54 -13.60 -8.19
C ILE A 101 -11.06 -13.62 -8.41
N LEU A 102 -11.56 -12.75 -9.29
CA LEU A 102 -12.97 -12.65 -9.69
C LEU A 102 -13.32 -13.70 -10.75
#